data_AF-A0A820HNB8-F1
#
_entry.id   AF-A0A820HNB8-F1
#
_cell.length_a   1.000
_cell.length_b   1.000
_cell.length_c   1.000
_cell.angle_alpha   90.00
_cell.angle_beta   90.00
_cell.angle_gamma   90.00
#
_symmetry.space_group_name_H-M   'P 1'
#
loop_
_entity.id
_entity.type
_entity.pdbx_description
1 polymer ?
#
loop_
_entity_poly.entity_id
_entity_poly.type
_entity_poly.pdbx_seq_one_letter_code
_entity_poly.pdbx_strand_id
1 'polypeptide(L)'
;NVDYKKSGIKQYIENVSIFLHAPYVKYLYNLYSHVIFLLLFSYVLLCDYFPLYEYQSNYGPSMTELILILWVFTLLCEEIRQIRAKKIHSMYGKLQSYFTILWNKLDTFAIILFFITCILRFLPISGCFNIARTILAIDLSIWYIRTLDIFSAVKRLGPKLVMIGEMVHDLTFFMLMLTVFVLAFGVPTYSLLNDVQNFSWHMPRRIINLAYWQIVEDIEKNYELNGYVMFFLLIVYITVASVLLINLLIAMFSNTFDRLHMNTDCIWKFQQY
;
A
#
# COMPACT_ATOMS: atom_id res chain seq x y z
N ASN A 1 27.12 -51.01 -18.64
CA ASN A 1 25.76 -50.74 -18.08
C ASN A 1 25.72 -49.77 -16.90
N VAL A 2 26.72 -49.72 -16.02
CA VAL A 2 26.73 -48.76 -14.88
C VAL A 2 27.03 -47.32 -15.31
N ASP A 3 27.94 -47.12 -16.28
CA ASP A 3 28.31 -45.77 -16.75
C ASP A 3 27.23 -45.06 -17.58
N TYR A 4 26.45 -45.82 -18.37
CA TYR A 4 25.29 -45.27 -19.10
C TYR A 4 24.20 -44.76 -18.15
N LYS A 5 23.97 -45.43 -17.01
CA LYS A 5 23.03 -44.97 -15.98
C LYS A 5 23.51 -43.71 -15.25
N LYS A 6 24.81 -43.61 -14.95
CA LYS A 6 25.42 -42.39 -14.34
C LYS A 6 25.35 -41.18 -15.29
N SER A 7 25.57 -41.39 -16.59
CA SER A 7 25.41 -40.37 -17.62
C SER A 7 23.95 -39.85 -17.70
N GLY A 8 22.96 -40.76 -17.68
CA GLY A 8 21.54 -40.39 -17.70
C GLY A 8 21.09 -39.57 -16.48
N ILE A 9 21.56 -39.92 -15.27
CA ILE A 9 21.24 -39.16 -14.04
C ILE A 9 21.86 -37.76 -14.07
N LYS A 10 23.10 -37.64 -14.54
CA LYS A 10 23.77 -36.33 -14.67
C LYS A 10 23.05 -35.43 -15.68
N GLN A 11 22.67 -35.98 -16.84
CA GLN A 11 21.86 -35.29 -17.85
C GLN A 11 20.51 -34.84 -17.28
N TYR A 12 19.85 -35.69 -16.48
CA TYR A 12 18.58 -35.35 -15.85
C TYR A 12 18.73 -34.20 -14.83
N ILE A 13 19.77 -34.22 -13.99
CA ILE A 13 20.05 -33.15 -13.02
C ILE A 13 20.37 -31.84 -13.74
N GLU A 14 21.13 -31.88 -14.84
CA GLU A 14 21.40 -30.71 -15.68
C GLU A 14 20.10 -30.14 -16.28
N ASN A 15 19.23 -30.99 -16.82
CA ASN A 15 17.94 -30.57 -17.36
C ASN A 15 17.02 -29.96 -16.30
N VAL A 16 16.99 -30.53 -15.09
CA VAL A 16 16.24 -29.96 -13.96
C VAL A 16 16.82 -28.61 -13.52
N SER A 17 18.14 -28.49 -13.46
CA SER A 17 18.81 -27.22 -13.15
C SER A 17 18.48 -26.14 -14.18
N ILE A 18 18.54 -26.47 -15.48
CA ILE A 18 18.17 -25.56 -16.57
C ILE A 18 16.71 -25.12 -16.43
N PHE A 19 15.81 -26.06 -16.11
CA PHE A 19 14.40 -25.76 -15.88
C PHE A 19 14.19 -24.82 -14.68
N LEU A 20 14.83 -25.08 -13.53
CA LEU A 20 14.75 -24.21 -12.35
C LEU A 20 15.36 -22.82 -12.59
N HIS A 21 16.35 -22.71 -13.48
CA HIS A 21 16.96 -21.44 -13.84
C HIS A 21 16.12 -20.61 -14.84
N ALA A 22 15.06 -21.20 -15.42
CA ALA A 22 14.20 -20.50 -16.36
C ALA A 22 13.53 -19.27 -15.71
N PRO A 23 13.42 -18.13 -16.41
CA PRO A 23 12.95 -16.88 -15.83
C PRO A 23 11.49 -16.97 -15.33
N TYR A 24 10.63 -17.71 -16.03
CA TYR A 24 9.25 -17.93 -15.61
C TYR A 24 9.15 -18.74 -14.32
N VAL A 25 10.00 -19.75 -14.16
CA VAL A 25 10.03 -20.59 -12.96
C VAL A 25 10.52 -19.78 -11.76
N LYS A 26 11.56 -18.95 -11.93
CA LYS A 26 12.02 -18.00 -10.91
C LYS A 26 10.93 -17.01 -10.51
N TYR A 27 10.15 -16.50 -11.46
CA TYR A 27 9.01 -15.63 -11.19
C TYR A 27 7.95 -16.33 -10.33
N LEU A 28 7.58 -17.58 -10.66
CA LEU A 28 6.61 -18.34 -9.87
C LEU A 28 7.11 -18.62 -8.45
N TYR A 29 8.39 -18.98 -8.28
CA TYR A 29 8.98 -19.14 -6.96
C TYR A 29 8.93 -17.84 -6.15
N ASN A 30 9.25 -16.71 -6.79
CA ASN A 30 9.14 -15.39 -6.15
C ASN A 30 7.70 -15.09 -5.70
N LEU A 31 6.71 -15.36 -6.57
CA LEU A 31 5.29 -15.17 -6.26
C LEU A 31 4.86 -16.03 -5.06
N TYR A 32 5.14 -17.33 -5.08
CA TYR A 32 4.76 -18.22 -3.98
C TYR A 32 5.47 -17.88 -2.67
N SER A 33 6.77 -17.57 -2.75
CA SER A 33 7.58 -17.11 -1.61
C SER A 33 6.97 -15.86 -0.98
N HIS A 34 6.56 -14.87 -1.79
CA HIS A 34 5.93 -13.65 -1.32
C HIS A 34 4.56 -13.90 -0.66
N VAL A 35 3.73 -14.77 -1.24
CA VAL A 35 2.44 -15.13 -0.62
C VAL A 35 2.64 -15.83 0.73
N ILE A 36 3.60 -16.75 0.82
CA ILE A 36 3.93 -17.43 2.09
C ILE A 36 4.46 -16.42 3.11
N PHE A 37 5.31 -15.48 2.70
CA PHE A 37 5.79 -14.39 3.55
C PHE A 37 4.63 -13.55 4.10
N LEU A 38 3.66 -13.15 3.27
CA LEU A 38 2.49 -12.38 3.71
C LEU A 38 1.61 -13.15 4.70
N LEU A 39 1.41 -14.46 4.46
CA LEU A 39 0.66 -15.32 5.38
C LEU A 39 1.37 -15.47 6.72
N LEU A 40 2.69 -15.72 6.70
CA LEU A 40 3.52 -15.80 7.91
C LEU A 40 3.45 -14.48 8.69
N PHE A 41 3.64 -13.35 8.01
CA PHE A 41 3.61 -12.03 8.63
C PHE A 41 2.23 -11.74 9.24
N SER A 42 1.15 -12.02 8.50
CA SER A 42 -0.22 -11.86 9.01
C SER A 42 -0.49 -12.73 10.23
N TYR A 43 -0.02 -13.98 10.21
CA TYR A 43 -0.12 -14.89 11.35
C TYR A 43 0.65 -14.38 12.58
N VAL A 44 1.89 -13.91 12.39
CA VAL A 44 2.68 -13.34 13.50
C VAL A 44 1.95 -12.13 14.11
N LEU A 45 1.47 -11.19 13.31
CA LEU A 45 0.79 -9.98 13.81
C LEU A 45 -0.52 -10.28 14.56
N LEU A 46 -1.28 -11.28 14.11
CA LEU A 46 -2.59 -11.62 14.66
C LEU A 46 -2.51 -12.56 15.87
N CYS A 47 -1.65 -13.58 15.82
CA CYS A 47 -1.68 -14.70 16.76
C CYS A 47 -0.47 -14.75 17.69
N ASP A 48 0.73 -14.39 17.21
CA ASP A 48 2.00 -14.69 17.91
C ASP A 48 2.79 -13.43 18.34
N TYR A 49 2.23 -12.23 18.19
CA TYR A 49 2.89 -10.98 18.57
C TYR A 49 2.59 -10.58 20.03
N PHE A 50 3.45 -11.05 20.94
CA PHE A 50 3.31 -10.81 22.39
C PHE A 50 4.31 -9.77 22.93
N PRO A 51 3.93 -9.04 24.00
CA PRO A 51 4.82 -8.09 24.67
C PRO A 51 5.95 -8.81 25.41
N LEU A 52 7.19 -8.35 25.23
CA LEU A 52 8.39 -8.98 25.79
C LEU A 52 8.58 -8.72 27.30
N TYR A 53 8.02 -7.63 27.83
CA TYR A 53 8.28 -7.13 29.18
C TYR A 53 7.04 -7.13 30.10
N GLU A 54 5.92 -7.66 29.65
CA GLU A 54 4.73 -7.76 30.50
C GLU A 54 4.86 -8.98 31.43
N TYR A 55 4.54 -8.76 32.71
CA TYR A 55 4.95 -9.49 33.93
C TYR A 55 4.74 -11.02 33.98
N GLN A 56 4.31 -11.68 32.90
CA GLN A 56 3.90 -13.09 32.94
C GLN A 56 4.38 -13.98 31.77
N SER A 57 5.23 -13.49 30.86
CA SER A 57 5.81 -14.32 29.79
C SER A 57 7.33 -14.42 29.91
N ASN A 58 7.81 -15.54 30.47
CA ASN A 58 9.22 -15.95 30.48
C ASN A 58 9.74 -16.40 29.09
N TYR A 59 9.09 -15.96 28.02
CA TYR A 59 9.33 -16.41 26.66
C TYR A 59 9.88 -15.23 25.86
N GLY A 60 11.05 -15.43 25.25
CA GLY A 60 11.63 -14.49 24.28
C GLY A 60 10.80 -14.38 22.99
N PRO A 61 11.34 -13.78 21.92
CA PRO A 61 10.63 -13.71 20.65
C PRO A 61 10.18 -15.11 20.20
N SER A 62 8.96 -15.22 19.67
CA SER A 62 8.45 -16.50 19.19
C SER A 62 9.31 -16.99 18.02
N MET A 63 9.36 -18.32 17.83
CA MET A 63 10.15 -18.90 16.73
C MET A 63 9.65 -18.40 15.37
N THR A 64 8.33 -18.22 15.23
CA THR A 64 7.67 -17.70 14.02
C THR A 64 8.06 -16.26 13.74
N GLU A 65 8.20 -15.43 14.77
CA GLU A 65 8.69 -14.06 14.64
C GLU A 65 10.18 -14.00 14.29
N LEU A 66 11.01 -14.87 14.87
CA LEU A 66 12.43 -14.95 14.51
C LEU A 66 12.59 -15.32 13.03
N ILE A 67 11.80 -16.27 12.54
CA ILE A 67 11.75 -16.62 11.12
C ILE A 67 11.36 -15.39 10.28
N LEU A 68 10.35 -14.62 10.70
CA LEU A 68 9.96 -13.39 10.00
C LEU A 68 11.09 -12.36 9.96
N ILE A 69 11.77 -12.10 11.08
CA ILE A 69 12.90 -11.16 11.16
C ILE A 69 14.03 -11.60 10.23
N LEU A 70 14.37 -12.91 10.24
CA LEU A 70 15.37 -13.46 9.33
C LEU A 70 14.93 -13.29 7.87
N TRP A 71 13.67 -13.52 7.57
CA TRP A 71 13.12 -13.34 6.22
C TRP A 71 13.24 -11.89 5.75
N VAL A 72 12.83 -10.91 6.55
CA VAL A 72 12.99 -9.49 6.22
C VAL A 72 14.45 -9.11 6.05
N PHE A 73 15.35 -9.68 6.87
CA PHE A 73 16.79 -9.51 6.68
C PHE A 73 17.29 -10.06 5.33
N THR A 74 16.75 -11.19 4.85
CA THR A 74 17.09 -11.68 3.50
C THR A 74 16.61 -10.72 2.39
N LEU A 75 15.44 -10.08 2.57
CA LEU A 75 14.95 -9.05 1.65
C LEU A 75 15.84 -7.81 1.65
N LEU A 76 16.33 -7.36 2.83
CA LEU A 76 17.33 -6.30 2.93
C LEU A 76 18.60 -6.65 2.14
N CYS A 77 19.11 -7.87 2.30
CA CYS A 77 20.28 -8.33 1.55
C CYS A 77 20.04 -8.32 0.03
N GLU A 78 18.83 -8.68 -0.40
CA GLU A 78 18.44 -8.65 -1.81
C GLU A 78 18.41 -7.22 -2.36
N GLU A 79 17.86 -6.24 -1.62
CA GLU A 79 17.90 -4.83 -2.05
C GLU A 79 19.33 -4.29 -2.15
N ILE A 80 20.19 -4.63 -1.19
CA ILE A 80 21.61 -4.28 -1.24
C ILE A 80 22.30 -4.94 -2.45
N ARG A 81 21.92 -6.18 -2.80
CA ARG A 81 22.43 -6.87 -4.00
C ARG A 81 21.97 -6.16 -5.27
N GLN A 82 20.71 -5.74 -5.37
CA GLN A 82 20.17 -5.01 -6.52
C GLN A 82 20.88 -3.68 -6.75
N ILE A 83 21.12 -2.89 -5.68
CA ILE A 83 21.86 -1.61 -5.77
C ILE A 83 23.26 -1.85 -6.31
N ARG A 84 23.98 -2.86 -5.80
CA ARG A 84 25.36 -3.16 -6.22
C ARG A 84 25.46 -3.66 -7.65
N ALA A 85 24.48 -4.44 -8.11
CA ALA A 85 24.45 -5.05 -9.44
C ALA A 85 24.19 -4.05 -10.59
N LYS A 86 23.78 -2.80 -10.30
CA LYS A 86 23.63 -1.76 -11.33
C LYS A 86 24.96 -1.45 -12.03
N LYS A 87 24.91 -1.27 -13.35
CA LYS A 87 26.06 -1.07 -14.24
C LYS A 87 26.83 0.25 -14.04
N ILE A 88 26.25 1.23 -13.33
CA ILE A 88 26.86 2.56 -13.11
C ILE A 88 28.09 2.44 -12.19
N HIS A 89 29.24 3.04 -12.52
CA HIS A 89 30.46 2.88 -11.70
C HIS A 89 30.43 3.64 -10.36
N SER A 90 29.81 4.83 -10.32
CA SER A 90 29.73 5.64 -9.09
C SER A 90 28.65 5.12 -8.13
N MET A 91 28.99 4.96 -6.85
CA MET A 91 28.06 4.50 -5.81
C MET A 91 26.87 5.45 -5.62
N TYR A 92 27.11 6.76 -5.67
CA TYR A 92 26.04 7.75 -5.57
C TYR A 92 25.08 7.65 -6.77
N GLY A 93 25.63 7.47 -7.98
CA GLY A 93 24.83 7.28 -9.19
C GLY A 93 23.98 5.99 -9.15
N LYS A 94 24.51 4.91 -8.56
CA LYS A 94 23.73 3.66 -8.35
C LYS A 94 22.53 3.90 -7.44
N LEU A 95 22.72 4.58 -6.30
CA LEU A 95 21.65 4.88 -5.35
C LEU A 95 20.60 5.82 -5.95
N GLN A 96 21.02 6.88 -6.62
CA GLN A 96 20.10 7.82 -7.27
C GLN A 96 19.24 7.13 -8.33
N SER A 97 19.85 6.28 -9.16
CA SER A 97 19.11 5.47 -10.14
C SER A 97 18.16 4.47 -9.46
N TYR A 98 18.55 3.87 -8.33
CA TYR A 98 17.70 2.95 -7.57
C TYR A 98 16.46 3.66 -7.02
N PHE A 99 16.64 4.81 -6.37
CA PHE A 99 15.54 5.62 -5.86
C PHE A 99 14.78 6.39 -6.93
N THR A 100 14.99 6.15 -8.23
CA THR A 100 14.10 6.70 -9.26
C THR A 100 12.81 5.86 -9.37
N ILE A 101 12.91 4.56 -9.10
CA ILE A 101 11.80 3.61 -9.23
C ILE A 101 10.92 3.68 -7.97
N LEU A 102 9.60 3.84 -8.15
CA LEU A 102 8.63 3.96 -7.04
C LEU A 102 8.59 2.71 -6.16
N TRP A 103 8.59 1.52 -6.77
CA TRP A 103 8.57 0.24 -6.03
C TRP A 103 9.79 0.07 -5.14
N ASN A 104 10.98 0.42 -5.63
CA ASN A 104 12.22 0.37 -4.87
C ASN A 104 12.22 1.32 -3.67
N LYS A 105 11.59 2.50 -3.80
CA LYS A 105 11.37 3.42 -2.65
C LYS A 105 10.45 2.79 -1.61
N LEU A 106 9.35 2.17 -2.06
CA LEU A 106 8.36 1.52 -1.20
C LEU A 106 8.99 0.35 -0.42
N ASP A 107 9.79 -0.48 -1.09
CA ASP A 107 10.51 -1.61 -0.47
C ASP A 107 11.51 -1.13 0.58
N THR A 108 12.30 -0.10 0.27
CA THR A 108 13.24 0.48 1.23
C THR A 108 12.52 1.08 2.44
N PHE A 109 11.39 1.76 2.21
CA PHE A 109 10.59 2.34 3.27
C PHE A 109 9.99 1.27 4.20
N ALA A 110 9.42 0.19 3.64
CA ALA A 110 8.88 -0.94 4.40
C ALA A 110 9.96 -1.59 5.28
N ILE A 111 11.13 -1.89 4.70
CA ILE A 111 12.25 -2.49 5.43
C ILE A 111 12.71 -1.58 6.59
N ILE A 112 12.81 -0.27 6.37
CA ILE A 112 13.18 0.69 7.42
C ILE A 112 12.13 0.70 8.55
N LEU A 113 10.84 0.75 8.22
CA LEU A 113 9.76 0.70 9.20
C LEU A 113 9.79 -0.60 10.03
N PHE A 114 10.09 -1.73 9.39
CA PHE A 114 10.24 -3.01 10.08
C PHE A 114 11.37 -2.97 11.11
N PHE A 115 12.56 -2.47 10.74
CA PHE A 115 13.68 -2.36 11.68
C PHE A 115 13.40 -1.37 12.82
N ILE A 116 12.76 -0.24 12.53
CA ILE A 116 12.29 0.71 13.56
C ILE A 116 11.36 -0.01 14.54
N THR A 117 10.44 -0.84 14.03
CA THR A 117 9.51 -1.62 14.84
C THR A 117 10.25 -2.63 15.73
N CYS A 118 11.24 -3.34 15.20
CA CYS A 118 12.09 -4.22 15.99
C CYS A 118 12.78 -3.47 17.13
N ILE A 119 13.36 -2.29 16.85
CA ILE A 119 14.03 -1.47 17.86
C ILE A 119 13.03 -1.02 18.94
N LEU A 120 11.88 -0.48 18.54
CA LEU A 120 10.83 -0.01 19.45
C LEU A 120 10.29 -1.13 20.34
N ARG A 121 10.26 -2.37 19.84
CA ARG A 121 9.82 -3.54 20.60
C ARG A 121 10.78 -3.90 21.73
N PHE A 122 12.09 -3.72 21.55
CA PHE A 122 13.09 -4.03 22.59
C PHE A 122 13.19 -2.94 23.67
N LEU A 123 12.57 -1.78 23.49
CA LEU A 123 12.58 -0.70 24.48
C LEU A 123 11.61 -1.03 25.64
N PRO A 124 12.10 -1.07 26.91
CA PRO A 124 11.27 -1.39 28.07
C PRO A 124 10.49 -0.17 28.59
N ILE A 125 9.71 0.47 27.71
CA ILE A 125 8.93 1.68 28.02
C ILE A 125 7.43 1.36 27.83
N SER A 126 6.60 1.82 28.77
CA SER A 126 5.15 1.63 28.70
C SER A 126 4.58 2.31 27.44
N GLY A 127 3.75 1.59 26.68
CA GLY A 127 3.11 2.07 25.45
C GLY A 127 3.93 1.89 24.16
N CYS A 128 5.25 1.71 24.23
CA CYS A 128 6.08 1.45 23.04
C CYS A 128 5.66 0.19 22.28
N PHE A 129 5.17 -0.84 22.98
CA PHE A 129 4.64 -2.06 22.36
C PHE A 129 3.42 -1.79 21.48
N ASN A 130 2.45 -0.98 21.94
CA ASN A 130 1.26 -0.66 21.15
C ASN A 130 1.61 0.17 19.92
N ILE A 131 2.57 1.08 20.05
CA ILE A 131 3.11 1.86 18.94
C ILE A 131 3.81 0.94 17.94
N ALA A 132 4.68 0.05 18.41
CA ALA A 132 5.37 -0.93 17.58
C ALA A 132 4.37 -1.83 16.82
N ARG A 133 3.35 -2.35 17.50
CA ARG A 133 2.28 -3.15 16.88
C ARG A 133 1.52 -2.36 15.79
N THR A 134 1.26 -1.08 16.03
CA THR A 134 0.58 -0.21 15.07
C THR A 134 1.43 0.04 13.83
N ILE A 135 2.72 0.33 14.02
CA ILE A 135 3.67 0.50 12.92
C ILE A 135 3.80 -0.80 12.13
N LEU A 136 3.86 -1.95 12.81
CA LEU A 136 3.93 -3.26 12.17
C LEU A 136 2.69 -3.57 11.30
N ALA A 137 1.50 -3.15 11.73
CA ALA A 137 0.28 -3.30 10.95
C ALA A 137 0.25 -2.43 9.68
N ILE A 138 0.80 -1.21 9.77
CA ILE A 138 1.00 -0.34 8.61
C ILE A 138 2.04 -0.96 7.67
N ASP A 139 3.14 -1.48 8.20
CA ASP A 139 4.18 -2.15 7.42
C ASP A 139 3.62 -3.35 6.64
N LEU A 140 2.84 -4.22 7.29
CA LEU A 140 2.15 -5.33 6.63
C LEU A 140 1.26 -4.85 5.46
N SER A 141 0.57 -3.72 5.63
CA SER A 141 -0.26 -3.13 4.57
C SER A 141 0.59 -2.71 3.35
N ILE A 142 1.81 -2.22 3.57
CA ILE A 142 2.75 -1.85 2.51
C ILE A 142 3.21 -3.11 1.75
N TRP A 143 3.53 -4.20 2.45
CA TRP A 143 3.88 -5.47 1.82
C TRP A 143 2.74 -6.08 1.00
N TYR A 144 1.48 -5.87 1.39
CA TYR A 144 0.33 -6.24 0.56
C TYR A 144 0.30 -5.44 -0.75
N ILE A 145 0.46 -4.11 -0.67
CA ILE A 145 0.52 -3.23 -1.85
C ILE A 145 1.65 -3.65 -2.79
N ARG A 146 2.81 -4.06 -2.24
CA ARG A 146 3.97 -4.54 -3.01
C ARG A 146 3.66 -5.73 -3.93
N THR A 147 2.65 -6.53 -3.61
CA THR A 147 2.19 -7.65 -4.45
C THR A 147 1.77 -7.18 -5.85
N LEU A 148 1.29 -5.94 -5.98
CA LEU A 148 0.88 -5.37 -7.26
C LEU A 148 2.04 -5.32 -8.27
N ASP A 149 3.26 -5.05 -7.83
CA ASP A 149 4.43 -5.04 -8.72
C ASP A 149 4.78 -6.44 -9.24
N ILE A 150 4.59 -7.49 -8.43
CA ILE A 150 4.75 -8.88 -8.90
C ILE A 150 3.68 -9.20 -9.96
N PHE A 151 2.45 -8.72 -9.78
CA PHE A 151 1.39 -8.87 -10.78
C PHE A 151 1.59 -8.00 -12.03
N SER A 152 2.40 -6.94 -11.96
CA SER A 152 2.71 -6.11 -13.11
C SER A 152 3.44 -6.88 -14.23
N ALA A 153 4.16 -7.95 -13.87
CA ALA A 153 4.80 -8.85 -14.83
C ALA A 153 3.81 -9.74 -15.60
N VAL A 154 2.57 -9.89 -15.13
CA VAL A 154 1.57 -10.74 -15.79
C VAL A 154 0.98 -10.01 -16.99
N LYS A 155 1.11 -10.59 -18.19
CA LYS A 155 0.64 -10.00 -19.46
C LYS A 155 -0.80 -9.47 -19.45
N ARG A 156 -1.71 -10.10 -18.70
CA ARG A 156 -3.12 -9.70 -18.60
C ARG A 156 -3.39 -8.56 -17.61
N LEU A 157 -2.54 -8.41 -16.59
CA LEU A 157 -2.74 -7.47 -15.48
C LEU A 157 -1.79 -6.27 -15.55
N GLY A 158 -0.59 -6.44 -16.08
CA GLY A 158 0.45 -5.42 -16.17
C GLY A 158 -0.01 -4.11 -16.82
N PRO A 159 -0.50 -4.12 -18.07
CA PRO A 159 -1.00 -2.90 -18.71
C PRO A 159 -2.11 -2.21 -17.92
N LYS A 160 -2.97 -2.98 -17.25
CA LYS A 160 -4.05 -2.43 -16.39
C LYS A 160 -3.52 -1.74 -15.15
N LEU A 161 -2.49 -2.30 -14.50
CA LEU A 161 -1.86 -1.68 -13.33
C LEU A 161 -1.11 -0.40 -13.70
N VAL A 162 -0.43 -0.39 -14.85
CA VAL A 162 0.20 0.83 -15.38
C VAL A 162 -0.85 1.91 -15.67
N MET A 163 -1.99 1.55 -16.29
CA MET A 163 -3.11 2.48 -16.49
C MET A 163 -3.62 3.06 -15.17
N ILE A 164 -3.84 2.23 -14.15
CA ILE A 164 -4.27 2.69 -12.82
C ILE A 164 -3.27 3.68 -12.22
N GLY A 165 -1.96 3.40 -12.33
CA GLY A 165 -0.91 4.27 -11.82
C GLY A 165 -0.93 5.68 -12.43
N GLU A 166 -1.14 5.77 -13.74
CA GLU A 166 -1.26 7.05 -14.44
C GLU A 166 -2.58 7.78 -14.08
N MET A 167 -3.68 7.05 -13.91
CA MET A 167 -4.96 7.64 -13.49
C MET A 167 -4.92 8.26 -12.09
N VAL A 168 -4.01 7.82 -11.20
CA VAL A 168 -3.84 8.43 -9.87
C VAL A 168 -3.39 9.90 -9.99
N HIS A 169 -2.62 10.25 -11.01
CA HIS A 169 -2.23 11.65 -11.23
C HIS A 169 -3.46 12.51 -11.54
N ASP A 170 -4.38 12.02 -12.36
CA ASP A 170 -5.63 12.73 -12.65
C ASP A 170 -6.55 12.82 -11.42
N LEU A 171 -6.52 11.79 -10.56
CA LEU A 171 -7.25 11.80 -9.29
C LEU A 171 -6.79 12.93 -8.36
N THR A 172 -5.52 13.37 -8.42
CA THR A 172 -5.03 14.45 -7.54
C THR A 172 -5.77 15.77 -7.76
N PHE A 173 -6.03 16.14 -9.02
CA PHE A 173 -6.80 17.34 -9.35
C PHE A 173 -8.26 17.21 -8.95
N PHE A 174 -8.83 16.01 -9.12
CA PHE A 174 -10.18 15.72 -8.65
C PHE A 174 -10.30 15.89 -7.13
N MET A 175 -9.32 15.40 -6.35
CA MET A 175 -9.32 15.53 -4.89
C MET A 175 -9.28 16.99 -4.43
N LEU A 176 -8.57 17.87 -5.16
CA LEU A 176 -8.58 19.31 -4.89
C LEU A 176 -9.99 19.88 -5.10
N MET A 177 -10.62 19.56 -6.22
CA MET A 177 -12.01 19.98 -6.50
C MET A 177 -12.97 19.45 -5.43
N LEU A 178 -12.88 18.16 -5.08
CA LEU A 178 -13.70 17.54 -4.05
C LEU A 178 -13.56 18.26 -2.70
N THR A 179 -12.34 18.65 -2.33
CA THR A 179 -12.08 19.38 -1.07
C THR A 179 -12.86 20.70 -1.01
N VAL A 180 -12.95 21.44 -2.13
CA VAL A 180 -13.73 22.68 -2.20
C VAL A 180 -15.22 22.41 -1.92
N PHE A 181 -15.80 21.39 -2.54
CA PHE A 181 -17.21 21.02 -2.32
C PHE A 181 -17.47 20.52 -0.90
N VAL A 182 -16.58 19.68 -0.36
CA VAL A 182 -16.65 19.16 1.01
C VAL A 182 -16.63 20.31 2.02
N LEU A 183 -15.77 21.31 1.84
CA LEU A 183 -15.71 22.47 2.74
C LEU A 183 -16.92 23.41 2.56
N ALA A 184 -17.38 23.61 1.33
CA ALA A 184 -18.55 24.43 1.03
C ALA A 184 -19.84 23.91 1.68
N PHE A 185 -19.98 22.59 1.82
CA PHE A 185 -21.09 21.98 2.55
C PHE A 185 -20.79 21.82 4.05
N GLY A 186 -19.59 21.37 4.39
CA GLY A 186 -19.24 20.99 5.77
C GLY A 186 -19.16 22.17 6.73
N VAL A 187 -18.60 23.31 6.30
CA VAL A 187 -18.42 24.47 7.19
C VAL A 187 -19.77 25.11 7.58
N PRO A 188 -20.69 25.42 6.64
CA PRO A 188 -22.01 25.95 7.00
C PRO A 188 -22.82 24.97 7.85
N THR A 189 -22.81 23.67 7.50
CA THR A 189 -23.53 22.64 8.26
C THR A 189 -22.98 22.52 9.69
N TYR A 190 -21.66 22.55 9.87
CA TYR A 190 -21.04 22.54 11.19
C TYR A 190 -21.44 23.77 12.03
N SER A 191 -21.53 24.95 11.39
CA SER A 191 -21.94 26.20 12.04
C SER A 191 -23.44 26.25 12.39
N LEU A 192 -24.29 25.53 11.66
CA LEU A 192 -25.72 25.46 11.95
C LEU A 192 -26.06 24.39 13.01
N LEU A 193 -25.23 23.33 13.09
CA LEU A 193 -25.39 22.26 14.09
C LEU A 193 -24.86 22.63 15.48
N ASN A 194 -23.85 23.50 15.56
CA ASN A 194 -23.19 23.84 16.81
C ASN A 194 -23.24 25.35 17.03
N ASP A 195 -23.43 25.76 18.29
CA ASP A 195 -23.25 27.15 18.69
C ASP A 195 -21.82 27.65 18.46
N VAL A 196 -21.64 28.97 18.52
CA VAL A 196 -20.33 29.62 18.37
C VAL A 196 -19.34 29.07 19.40
N GLN A 197 -18.25 28.46 18.91
CA GLN A 197 -17.21 27.83 19.71
C GLN A 197 -15.82 28.40 19.38
N ASN A 198 -14.91 28.34 20.36
CA ASN A 198 -13.50 28.66 20.15
C ASN A 198 -12.82 27.61 19.26
N PHE A 199 -11.85 28.04 18.44
CA PHE A 199 -11.12 27.15 17.55
C PHE A 199 -10.51 25.96 18.30
N SER A 200 -10.80 24.75 17.81
CA SER A 200 -10.22 23.50 18.30
C SER A 200 -9.63 22.71 17.13
N TRP A 201 -8.48 22.08 17.34
CA TRP A 201 -7.82 21.22 16.36
C TRP A 201 -8.68 20.03 15.90
N HIS A 202 -9.73 19.69 16.64
CA HIS A 202 -10.68 18.65 16.25
C HIS A 202 -11.75 19.15 15.25
N MET A 203 -11.92 20.47 15.08
CA MET A 203 -12.94 21.04 14.20
C MET A 203 -12.81 20.61 12.74
N PRO A 204 -11.62 20.67 12.08
CA PRO A 204 -11.49 20.25 10.68
C PRO A 204 -11.90 18.79 10.47
N ARG A 205 -11.53 17.90 11.41
CA ARG A 205 -11.93 16.48 11.37
C ARG A 205 -13.45 16.32 11.46
N ARG A 206 -14.11 17.08 12.34
CA ARG A 206 -15.58 17.05 12.48
C ARG A 206 -16.27 17.56 11.21
N ILE A 207 -15.78 18.66 10.62
CA ILE A 207 -16.31 19.24 9.38
C ILE A 207 -16.23 18.24 8.23
N ILE A 208 -15.08 17.60 8.04
CA ILE A 208 -14.89 16.59 6.98
C ILE A 208 -15.79 15.37 7.22
N ASN A 209 -15.88 14.90 8.48
CA ASN A 209 -16.73 13.76 8.82
C ASN A 209 -18.21 14.03 8.52
N LEU A 210 -18.72 15.23 8.80
CA LEU A 210 -20.10 15.60 8.48
C LEU A 210 -20.36 15.57 6.98
N ALA A 211 -19.44 16.11 6.18
CA ALA A 211 -19.56 16.15 4.73
C ALA A 211 -19.38 14.78 4.04
N TYR A 212 -18.57 13.89 4.62
CA TYR A 212 -18.30 12.56 4.09
C TYR A 212 -19.36 11.53 4.51
N TRP A 213 -19.63 11.42 5.82
CA TRP A 213 -20.57 10.43 6.34
C TRP A 213 -22.04 10.86 6.18
N GLN A 214 -22.28 12.11 5.77
CA GLN A 214 -23.61 12.65 5.48
C GLN A 214 -24.61 12.27 6.57
N ILE A 215 -24.31 12.66 7.82
CA ILE A 215 -25.07 12.19 8.99
C ILE A 215 -26.47 12.81 8.97
N VAL A 216 -27.41 12.14 8.28
CA VAL A 216 -28.81 12.54 8.13
C VAL A 216 -29.49 12.59 9.50
N GLU A 217 -29.13 11.68 10.40
CA GLU A 217 -29.71 11.59 11.75
C GLU A 217 -29.50 12.85 12.60
N ASP A 218 -28.38 13.56 12.42
CA ASP A 218 -28.09 14.79 13.17
C ASP A 218 -28.83 16.00 12.58
N ILE A 219 -29.15 15.94 11.28
CA ILE A 219 -29.90 16.97 10.58
C ILE A 219 -31.40 16.87 10.93
N GLU A 220 -31.93 15.64 10.99
CA GLU A 220 -33.36 15.38 11.27
C GLU A 220 -33.76 15.71 12.71
N LYS A 221 -32.83 15.63 13.68
CA LYS A 221 -33.10 15.97 15.08
C LYS A 221 -33.32 17.47 15.33
N ASN A 222 -32.89 18.33 14.42
CA ASN A 222 -33.09 19.78 14.53
C ASN A 222 -34.37 20.20 13.82
N TYR A 223 -35.51 20.17 14.51
CA TYR A 223 -36.84 20.56 13.97
C TYR A 223 -37.04 22.07 13.74
N GLU A 224 -35.97 22.87 13.83
CA GLU A 224 -36.00 24.33 13.65
C GLU A 224 -35.71 24.76 12.19
N LEU A 225 -35.74 26.07 11.93
CA LEU A 225 -35.37 26.68 10.64
C LEU A 225 -34.02 26.18 10.13
N ASN A 226 -33.05 26.02 11.04
CA ASN A 226 -31.71 25.50 10.72
C ASN A 226 -31.78 24.10 10.11
N GLY A 227 -32.67 23.23 10.58
CA GLY A 227 -32.88 21.88 10.04
C GLY A 227 -33.30 21.89 8.58
N TYR A 228 -34.28 22.74 8.23
CA TYR A 228 -34.73 22.89 6.85
C TYR A 228 -33.62 23.43 5.93
N VAL A 229 -32.83 24.41 6.39
CA VAL A 229 -31.70 24.94 5.61
C VAL A 229 -30.63 23.87 5.41
N MET A 230 -30.27 23.12 6.45
CA MET A 230 -29.29 22.04 6.34
C MET A 230 -29.77 20.91 5.42
N PHE A 231 -31.04 20.53 5.50
CA PHE A 231 -31.62 19.53 4.61
C PHE A 231 -31.61 19.99 3.15
N PHE A 232 -31.92 21.27 2.91
CA PHE A 232 -31.80 21.86 1.58
C PHE A 232 -30.35 21.85 1.06
N LEU A 233 -29.39 22.27 1.90
CA LEU A 233 -27.96 22.23 1.56
C LEU A 233 -27.50 20.80 1.26
N LEU A 234 -27.99 19.81 2.00
CA LEU A 234 -27.69 18.40 1.80
C LEU A 234 -28.20 17.92 0.43
N ILE A 235 -29.45 18.24 0.07
CA ILE A 235 -30.02 17.87 -1.24
C ILE A 235 -29.17 18.45 -2.37
N VAL A 236 -28.82 19.74 -2.28
CA VAL A 236 -27.99 20.41 -3.29
C VAL A 236 -26.60 19.74 -3.35
N TYR A 237 -25.98 19.50 -2.19
CA TYR A 237 -24.66 18.86 -2.11
C TYR A 237 -24.67 17.45 -2.70
N ILE A 238 -25.60 16.58 -2.32
CA ILE A 238 -25.71 15.22 -2.85
C ILE A 238 -25.97 15.27 -4.36
N THR A 239 -26.86 16.14 -4.83
CA THR A 239 -27.16 16.26 -6.26
C THR A 239 -25.93 16.70 -7.05
N VAL A 240 -25.25 17.75 -6.62
CA VAL A 240 -24.04 18.24 -7.30
C VAL A 240 -22.91 17.22 -7.21
N ALA A 241 -22.66 16.61 -6.05
CA ALA A 241 -21.60 15.63 -5.90
C ALA A 241 -21.87 14.36 -6.75
N SER A 242 -23.10 13.83 -6.72
CA SER A 242 -23.44 12.61 -7.46
C SER A 242 -23.55 12.84 -8.97
N VAL A 243 -24.14 13.96 -9.41
CA VAL A 243 -24.35 14.22 -10.84
C VAL A 243 -23.13 14.90 -11.48
N LEU A 244 -22.48 15.84 -10.81
CA LEU A 244 -21.38 16.59 -11.41
C LEU A 244 -20.04 15.88 -11.16
N LEU A 245 -19.68 15.64 -9.90
CA LEU A 245 -18.33 15.14 -9.58
C LEU A 245 -18.10 13.71 -10.08
N ILE A 246 -19.07 12.81 -9.91
CA ILE A 246 -18.92 11.43 -10.40
C ILE A 246 -18.84 11.39 -11.92
N ASN A 247 -19.71 12.13 -12.64
CA ASN A 247 -19.68 12.15 -14.10
C ASN A 247 -18.39 12.78 -14.64
N LEU A 248 -17.89 13.83 -13.98
CA LEU A 248 -16.61 14.43 -14.32
C LEU A 248 -15.45 13.44 -14.08
N LEU A 249 -15.46 12.72 -12.96
CA LEU A 249 -14.46 11.69 -12.66
C LEU A 249 -14.46 10.56 -13.70
N ILE A 250 -15.64 10.06 -14.06
CA ILE A 250 -15.80 9.05 -15.10
C ILE A 250 -15.28 9.58 -16.45
N ALA A 251 -15.61 10.82 -16.81
CA ALA A 251 -15.15 11.44 -18.05
C ALA A 251 -13.61 11.60 -18.09
N MET A 252 -12.99 12.04 -17.00
CA MET A 252 -11.52 12.14 -16.91
C MET A 252 -10.86 10.77 -17.03
N PHE A 253 -11.37 9.76 -16.31
CA PHE A 253 -10.84 8.40 -16.40
C PHE A 253 -11.06 7.77 -17.77
N SER A 254 -12.19 8.01 -18.43
CA SER A 254 -12.43 7.54 -19.79
C SER A 254 -11.43 8.16 -20.77
N ASN A 255 -11.27 9.50 -20.73
CA ASN A 255 -10.36 10.20 -21.63
C ASN A 255 -8.90 9.74 -21.43
N THR A 256 -8.47 9.58 -20.18
CA THR A 256 -7.13 9.08 -19.88
C THR A 256 -6.98 7.61 -20.25
N PHE A 257 -7.99 6.79 -20.01
CA PHE A 257 -8.00 5.39 -20.42
C PHE A 257 -7.83 5.26 -21.93
N ASP A 258 -8.61 6.00 -22.73
CA ASP A 258 -8.55 5.95 -24.19
C ASP A 258 -7.19 6.41 -24.72
N ARG A 259 -6.63 7.49 -24.13
CA ARG A 259 -5.29 7.99 -24.46
C ARG A 259 -4.20 6.98 -24.11
N LEU A 260 -4.31 6.31 -22.96
CA LEU A 260 -3.29 5.40 -22.47
C LEU A 260 -3.37 4.02 -23.12
N HIS A 261 -4.57 3.51 -23.41
CA HIS A 261 -4.78 2.18 -23.97
C HIS A 261 -3.95 1.95 -25.24
N MET A 262 -3.78 3.00 -26.06
CA MET A 262 -2.97 2.92 -27.29
C MET A 262 -1.45 2.81 -27.05
N ASN A 263 -0.95 3.32 -25.92
CA ASN A 263 0.48 3.43 -25.63
C ASN A 263 0.94 2.48 -24.50
N THR A 264 0.06 2.06 -23.60
CA THR A 264 0.42 1.27 -22.41
C THR A 264 0.93 -0.11 -22.75
N ASP A 265 0.46 -0.71 -23.85
CA ASP A 265 1.00 -1.99 -24.31
C ASP A 265 2.46 -1.86 -24.77
N CYS A 266 2.84 -0.73 -25.36
CA CYS A 266 4.22 -0.43 -25.74
C CYS A 266 5.07 -0.12 -24.51
N ILE A 267 4.57 0.71 -23.59
CA ILE A 267 5.28 1.06 -22.35
C ILE A 267 5.49 -0.18 -21.48
N TRP A 268 4.47 -1.02 -21.32
CA TRP A 268 4.58 -2.26 -20.57
C TRP A 268 5.59 -3.22 -21.21
N LYS A 269 5.56 -3.39 -22.54
CA LYS A 269 6.57 -4.19 -23.25
C LYS A 269 7.98 -3.62 -23.05
N PHE A 270 8.15 -2.30 -23.09
CA PHE A 270 9.44 -1.65 -22.85
C PHE A 270 9.96 -1.87 -21.44
N GLN A 271 9.08 -1.86 -20.43
CA GLN A 271 9.44 -2.14 -19.03
C GLN A 271 9.87 -3.61 -18.80
N GLN A 272 9.53 -4.54 -19.69
CA GLN A 272 9.95 -5.94 -19.61
C GLN A 272 11.37 -6.19 -20.16
N TYR A 273 11.97 -5.23 -20.88
CA TYR A 273 13.31 -5.32 -21.46
C TYR A 273 14.37 -4.63 -20.58
#